data_AF-A0A951E3L5-F1
#
_entry.id   AF-A0A951E3L5-F1
#
_cell.length_a   1.000
_cell.length_b   1.000
_cell.length_c   1.000
_cell.angle_alpha   90.00
_cell.angle_beta   90.00
_cell.angle_gamma   90.00
#
_symmetry.space_group_name_H-M   'P 1'
#
loop_
_entity.id
_entity.type
_entity.pdbx_description
1 polymer ?
#
loop_
_entity_poly.entity_id
_entity_poly.type
_entity_poly.pdbx_seq_one_letter_code
_entity_poly.pdbx_strand_id
1 'polypeptide(L)'
;MGAFQRWTPTLALASQIMDRVRDVVTVRDEVYGFKYFDVRDLLGFVDGTENPIGPVASAAVLIGAEDPLFVGGSYVIVQKYLHDPQAWNALPVEAQEKVIGRTKLSDIELDNTVKPADSHIALTTIVDPDGTQRQILRDNMPFGAVGRGEFGTYFIGYARTPAVTERMLERCS
;
A
#
# COMPACT_ATOMS: atom_id res chain seq x y z
N MET A 1 5.04 -18.62 15.20
CA MET A 1 6.43 -18.15 15.39
C MET A 1 6.62 -16.98 14.42
N GLY A 2 6.38 -15.75 14.89
CA GLY A 2 6.28 -14.57 14.03
C GLY A 2 7.62 -14.21 13.42
N ALA A 3 7.68 -14.10 12.09
CA ALA A 3 8.85 -13.62 11.39
C ALA A 3 9.04 -12.13 11.75
N PHE A 4 9.92 -11.86 12.72
CA PHE A 4 10.52 -10.54 12.84
C PHE A 4 11.18 -10.20 11.51
N GLN A 5 10.78 -9.09 10.89
CA GLN A 5 11.44 -8.58 9.71
C GLN A 5 12.89 -8.22 10.10
N ARG A 6 13.83 -9.07 9.71
CA ARG A 6 15.24 -8.78 9.86
C ARG A 6 15.61 -7.87 8.70
N TRP A 7 16.08 -6.67 8.99
CA TRP A 7 16.64 -5.75 8.00
C TRP A 7 17.89 -6.29 7.31
N THR A 8 18.61 -7.15 8.02
CA THR A 8 19.94 -7.63 7.64
C THR A 8 19.96 -8.30 6.26
N PRO A 9 19.05 -9.21 5.89
CA PRO A 9 19.06 -9.83 4.56
C PRO A 9 18.74 -8.83 3.44
N THR A 10 17.78 -7.93 3.64
CA THR A 10 17.41 -6.92 2.63
C THR A 10 18.57 -5.95 2.38
N LEU A 11 19.20 -5.46 3.45
CA LEU A 11 20.36 -4.57 3.35
C LEU A 11 21.55 -5.27 2.69
N ALA A 12 21.81 -6.54 3.04
CA ALA A 12 22.89 -7.32 2.43
C ALA A 12 22.68 -7.50 0.92
N LEU A 13 21.46 -7.81 0.49
CA LEU A 13 21.13 -7.92 -0.93
C LEU A 13 21.27 -6.57 -1.65
N ALA A 14 20.74 -5.50 -1.06
CA ALA A 14 20.84 -4.16 -1.64
C ALA A 14 22.32 -3.73 -1.83
N SER A 15 23.18 -4.01 -0.85
CA SER A 15 24.63 -3.76 -0.97
C SER A 15 25.23 -4.54 -2.15
N GLN A 16 24.95 -5.84 -2.26
CA GLN A 16 25.47 -6.67 -3.35
C GLN A 16 25.00 -6.19 -4.74
N ILE A 17 23.76 -5.71 -4.86
CA ILE A 17 23.26 -5.11 -6.09
C ILE A 17 24.05 -3.84 -6.41
N MET A 18 24.16 -2.92 -5.43
CA MET A 18 24.82 -1.64 -5.63
C MET A 18 26.32 -1.79 -5.95
N ASP A 19 27.01 -2.77 -5.38
CA ASP A 19 28.42 -3.05 -5.72
C ASP A 19 28.62 -3.37 -7.21
N ARG A 20 27.57 -3.84 -7.90
CA ARG A 20 27.62 -4.20 -9.32
C ARG A 20 27.21 -3.06 -10.26
N VAL A 21 26.41 -2.11 -9.79
CA VAL A 21 25.79 -1.09 -10.65
C VAL A 21 26.14 0.35 -10.26
N ARG A 22 26.83 0.58 -9.14
CA ARG A 22 27.12 1.91 -8.58
C ARG A 22 27.70 2.90 -9.59
N ASP A 23 28.54 2.45 -10.51
CA ASP A 23 29.20 3.33 -11.47
C ASP A 23 28.29 3.76 -12.64
N VAL A 24 27.13 3.12 -12.80
CA VAL A 24 26.20 3.34 -13.92
C VAL A 24 24.79 3.77 -13.48
N VAL A 25 24.54 3.93 -12.18
CA VAL A 25 23.25 4.38 -11.64
C VAL A 25 23.41 5.48 -10.59
N THR A 26 22.33 6.21 -10.34
CA THR A 26 22.23 7.12 -9.19
C THR A 26 20.97 6.75 -8.41
N VAL A 27 21.13 6.44 -7.12
CA VAL A 27 19.99 6.15 -6.23
C VAL A 27 19.17 7.43 -6.06
N ARG A 28 17.88 7.36 -6.39
CA ARG A 28 16.95 8.51 -6.29
C ARG A 28 16.18 8.55 -4.99
N ASP A 29 15.79 7.39 -4.47
CA ASP A 29 15.15 7.26 -3.17
C ASP A 29 15.55 5.91 -2.56
N GLU A 30 15.68 5.86 -1.25
CA GLU A 30 16.05 4.68 -0.48
C GLU A 30 15.26 4.73 0.82
N VAL A 31 14.31 3.79 0.96
CA VAL A 31 13.43 3.72 2.12
C VAL A 31 13.56 2.38 2.79
N TYR A 32 13.99 2.46 4.04
CA TYR A 32 13.95 1.35 4.95
C TYR A 32 12.56 1.34 5.61
N GLY A 33 11.71 0.38 5.21
CA GLY A 33 10.40 0.16 5.83
C GLY A 33 10.33 -0.97 6.87
N PHE A 34 9.51 -0.81 7.91
CA PHE A 34 9.29 -1.79 8.97
C PHE A 34 7.82 -2.17 9.15
N LYS A 35 7.54 -3.40 9.61
CA LYS A 35 6.22 -3.76 10.13
C LYS A 35 6.00 -3.12 11.49
N TYR A 36 4.84 -2.51 11.68
CA TYR A 36 4.46 -1.82 12.91
C TYR A 36 3.33 -2.58 13.62
N PHE A 37 3.55 -2.96 14.87
CA PHE A 37 2.63 -3.75 15.70
C PHE A 37 1.98 -4.95 14.95
N ASP A 38 0.66 -5.06 15.00
CA ASP A 38 -0.22 -6.05 14.37
C ASP A 38 -0.52 -5.73 12.90
N VAL A 39 0.53 -5.38 12.12
CA VAL A 39 0.43 -5.01 10.68
C VAL A 39 -0.32 -3.69 10.48
N ARG A 40 -0.04 -2.72 11.35
CA ARG A 40 -0.59 -1.37 11.24
C ARG A 40 0.31 -0.44 10.44
N ASP A 41 -0.29 0.61 9.89
CA ASP A 41 0.43 1.79 9.42
C ASP A 41 0.72 2.78 10.56
N LEU A 42 1.35 3.91 10.25
CA LEU A 42 1.62 4.97 11.24
C LEU A 42 0.40 5.84 11.57
N LEU A 43 -0.72 5.68 10.86
CA LEU A 43 -2.00 6.28 11.22
C LEU A 43 -2.74 5.42 12.26
N GLY A 44 -2.27 4.18 12.46
CA GLY A 44 -2.71 3.24 13.48
C GLY A 44 -3.83 2.32 13.01
N PHE A 45 -4.05 2.17 11.70
CA PHE A 45 -5.01 1.23 11.12
C PHE A 45 -4.28 0.00 10.58
N VAL A 46 -4.93 -1.16 10.59
CA VAL A 46 -4.40 -2.36 9.96
C VAL A 46 -4.33 -2.12 8.46
N ASP A 47 -3.18 -2.39 7.84
CA ASP A 47 -2.95 -2.14 6.42
C ASP A 47 -2.70 -3.46 5.66
N GLY A 48 -3.55 -3.71 4.67
CA GLY A 48 -3.50 -4.89 3.81
C GLY A 48 -4.64 -5.88 4.00
N THR A 49 -5.65 -5.56 4.82
CA THR A 49 -6.78 -6.45 5.15
C THR A 49 -7.53 -6.98 3.92
N GLU A 50 -7.84 -6.10 2.96
CA GLU A 50 -8.60 -6.44 1.74
C GLU A 50 -7.69 -6.80 0.54
N ASN A 51 -6.41 -7.12 0.79
CA ASN A 51 -5.55 -7.61 -0.28
C ASN A 51 -6.10 -8.94 -0.85
N PRO A 52 -6.13 -9.12 -2.17
CA PRO A 52 -6.47 -10.40 -2.75
C PRO A 52 -5.43 -11.45 -2.35
N ILE A 53 -5.87 -12.70 -2.19
CA ILE A 53 -5.00 -13.83 -1.81
C ILE A 53 -5.09 -14.98 -2.82
N GLY A 54 -4.04 -15.80 -2.86
CA GLY A 54 -4.01 -17.02 -3.66
C GLY A 54 -4.30 -16.75 -5.15
N PRO A 55 -5.16 -17.56 -5.80
CA PRO A 55 -5.47 -17.38 -7.22
C PRO A 55 -6.07 -16.02 -7.59
N VAL A 56 -6.81 -15.39 -6.66
CA VAL A 56 -7.40 -14.05 -6.89
C VAL A 56 -6.29 -13.00 -6.97
N ALA A 57 -5.26 -13.12 -6.12
CA ALA A 57 -4.09 -12.24 -6.18
C ALA A 57 -3.39 -12.38 -7.53
N SER A 58 -3.09 -13.62 -7.95
CA SER A 58 -2.46 -13.89 -9.24
C SER A 58 -3.25 -13.30 -10.41
N ALA A 59 -4.58 -13.46 -10.40
CA ALA A 59 -5.44 -12.91 -11.45
C ALA A 59 -5.48 -11.38 -11.48
N ALA A 60 -5.34 -10.73 -10.31
CA ALA A 60 -5.33 -9.28 -10.15
C ALA A 60 -3.99 -8.64 -10.54
N VAL A 61 -2.86 -9.35 -10.39
CA VAL A 61 -1.52 -8.75 -10.53
C VAL A 61 -0.72 -9.23 -11.74
N LEU A 62 -0.95 -10.44 -12.24
CA LEU A 62 -0.11 -11.03 -13.30
C LEU A 62 -0.72 -10.78 -14.68
N ILE A 63 0.11 -10.25 -15.59
CA ILE A 63 -0.20 -10.13 -17.02
C ILE A 63 -0.50 -11.51 -17.60
N GLY A 64 -1.60 -11.60 -18.34
CA GLY A 64 -2.08 -12.83 -18.97
C GLY A 64 -2.05 -12.76 -20.50
N ALA A 65 -2.93 -13.53 -21.13
CA ALA A 65 -2.99 -13.68 -22.59
C ALA A 65 -3.34 -12.39 -23.37
N GLU A 66 -3.77 -11.33 -22.69
CA GLU A 66 -3.96 -9.99 -23.26
C GLU A 66 -2.65 -9.35 -23.71
N ASP A 67 -1.52 -9.75 -23.13
CA ASP A 67 -0.18 -9.32 -23.56
C ASP A 67 0.81 -10.50 -23.51
N PRO A 68 0.78 -11.38 -24.54
CA PRO A 68 1.50 -12.66 -24.53
C PRO A 68 3.03 -12.56 -24.33
N LEU A 69 3.63 -11.43 -24.71
CA LEU A 69 5.08 -11.23 -24.60
C LEU A 69 5.54 -10.97 -23.16
N PHE A 70 4.63 -10.50 -22.31
CA PHE A 70 4.92 -10.11 -20.94
C PHE A 70 4.14 -10.92 -19.90
N VAL A 71 3.61 -12.09 -20.29
CA VAL A 71 2.91 -13.01 -19.40
C VAL A 71 3.73 -13.29 -18.14
N GLY A 72 3.09 -13.17 -16.98
CA GLY A 72 3.73 -13.31 -15.67
C GLY A 72 4.43 -12.06 -15.15
N GLY A 73 4.51 -10.99 -15.97
CA GLY A 73 4.88 -9.65 -15.52
C GLY A 73 3.77 -8.99 -14.70
N SER A 74 4.07 -7.81 -14.15
CA SER A 74 3.13 -6.98 -13.40
C SER A 74 3.53 -5.51 -13.52
N TYR A 75 2.57 -4.61 -13.30
CA TYR A 75 2.82 -3.18 -13.18
C TYR A 75 2.90 -2.81 -11.71
N VAL A 76 3.94 -2.06 -11.34
CA VAL A 76 4.14 -1.58 -9.96
C VAL A 76 4.17 -0.06 -9.94
N ILE A 77 3.40 0.54 -9.03
CA ILE A 77 3.44 1.98 -8.74
C ILE A 77 3.86 2.16 -7.29
N VAL A 78 4.79 3.10 -7.06
CA VAL A 78 5.30 3.45 -5.74
C VAL A 78 5.08 4.93 -5.44
N GLN A 79 4.73 5.24 -4.20
CA GLN A 79 4.57 6.62 -3.71
C GLN A 79 5.04 6.72 -2.26
N LYS A 80 5.85 7.73 -1.98
CA LYS A 80 6.34 8.02 -0.62
C LYS A 80 5.47 9.10 0.01
N TYR A 81 4.61 8.70 0.95
CA TYR A 81 3.76 9.63 1.69
C TYR A 81 4.41 10.03 3.01
N LEU A 82 4.39 11.32 3.32
CA LEU A 82 4.67 11.84 4.65
C LEU A 82 3.36 12.32 5.26
N HIS A 83 3.13 11.93 6.51
CA HIS A 83 1.91 12.25 7.24
C HIS A 83 2.15 13.42 8.18
N ASP A 84 1.07 14.15 8.50
CA ASP A 84 1.03 15.07 9.63
C ASP A 84 0.40 14.34 10.84
N PRO A 85 1.22 13.73 11.72
CA PRO A 85 0.71 13.00 12.87
C PRO A 85 0.04 13.92 13.90
N GLN A 86 0.39 15.22 13.94
CA GLN A 86 -0.21 16.14 14.90
C GLN A 86 -1.65 16.44 14.49
N ALA A 87 -1.87 16.78 13.22
CA ALA A 87 -3.22 17.00 12.69
C ALA A 87 -4.06 15.72 12.77
N TRP A 88 -3.48 14.56 12.42
CA TRP A 88 -4.18 13.28 12.49
C TRP A 88 -4.62 12.92 13.90
N ASN A 89 -3.71 13.03 14.89
CA ASN A 89 -4.00 12.67 16.27
C ASN A 89 -4.91 13.67 17.00
N ALA A 90 -5.15 14.86 16.44
CA ALA A 90 -6.14 15.80 16.94
C ALA A 90 -7.58 15.38 16.60
N LEU A 91 -7.77 14.52 15.59
CA LEU A 91 -9.08 14.00 15.23
C LEU A 91 -9.57 12.95 16.26
N PRO A 92 -10.86 12.98 16.65
CA PRO A 92 -11.48 11.85 17.36
C PRO A 92 -11.35 10.55 16.56
N VAL A 93 -11.33 9.41 17.24
CA VAL A 93 -11.16 8.10 16.58
C VAL A 93 -12.26 7.87 15.55
N GLU A 94 -13.50 8.22 15.86
CA GLU A 94 -14.65 8.06 14.96
C GLU A 94 -14.52 8.91 13.68
N ALA A 95 -13.81 10.04 13.77
CA ALA A 95 -13.50 10.86 12.59
C ALA A 95 -12.41 10.22 11.74
N GLN A 96 -11.36 9.66 12.37
CA GLN A 96 -10.32 8.90 11.66
C GLN A 96 -10.91 7.66 10.95
N GLU A 97 -11.82 6.94 11.63
CA GLU A 97 -12.51 5.77 11.07
C GLU A 97 -13.36 6.14 9.84
N LYS A 98 -13.96 7.33 9.83
CA LYS A 98 -14.67 7.86 8.66
C LYS A 98 -13.75 8.23 7.51
N VAL A 99 -12.55 8.76 7.79
CA VAL A 99 -11.53 9.03 6.75
C VAL A 99 -11.06 7.73 6.12
N ILE A 100 -10.81 6.68 6.91
CA ILE A 100 -10.32 5.39 6.39
C ILE A 100 -11.44 4.53 5.79
N GLY A 101 -12.58 4.44 6.47
CA GLY A 101 -13.70 3.55 6.11
C GLY A 101 -13.75 2.23 6.89
N ARG A 102 -12.98 2.07 7.97
CA ARG A 102 -13.01 0.91 8.89
C ARG A 102 -12.88 1.37 10.34
N THR A 103 -13.26 0.50 11.27
CA THR A 103 -12.98 0.72 12.70
C THR A 103 -11.49 0.58 13.00
N LYS A 104 -10.97 1.45 13.87
CA LYS A 104 -9.52 1.55 14.10
C LYS A 104 -8.98 0.33 14.83
N LEU A 105 -9.62 -0.06 15.93
CA LEU A 105 -9.12 -1.15 16.77
C LEU A 105 -9.41 -2.53 16.16
N SER A 106 -10.67 -2.79 15.80
CA SER A 106 -11.14 -4.10 15.35
C SER A 106 -11.00 -4.36 13.85
N ASP A 107 -10.61 -3.35 13.07
CA ASP A 107 -10.42 -3.45 11.62
C ASP A 107 -11.66 -3.99 10.88
N ILE A 108 -12.85 -3.54 11.29
CA ILE A 108 -14.12 -3.93 10.68
C ILE A 108 -14.52 -2.84 9.68
N GLU A 109 -14.82 -3.23 8.45
CA GLU A 109 -15.29 -2.29 7.44
C GLU A 109 -16.59 -1.60 7.89
N LEU A 110 -16.67 -0.29 7.70
CA LEU A 110 -17.89 0.45 8.01
C LEU A 110 -19.02 0.03 7.06
N ASP A 111 -20.25 -0.03 7.59
CA ASP A 111 -21.43 -0.29 6.77
C ASP A 111 -21.63 0.79 5.71
N ASN A 112 -22.14 0.43 4.53
CA ASN A 112 -22.32 1.36 3.41
C ASN A 112 -23.29 2.52 3.73
N THR A 113 -24.17 2.39 4.72
CA THR A 113 -25.06 3.46 5.17
C THR A 113 -24.36 4.54 5.98
N VAL A 114 -23.20 4.23 6.57
CA VAL A 114 -22.43 5.17 7.42
C VAL A 114 -21.04 5.49 6.86
N LYS A 115 -20.53 4.67 5.94
CA LYS A 115 -19.24 4.88 5.27
C LYS A 115 -19.32 6.11 4.34
N PRO A 116 -18.52 7.16 4.57
CA PRO A 116 -18.50 8.32 3.70
C PRO A 116 -18.06 7.96 2.28
N ALA A 117 -18.65 8.61 1.28
CA ALA A 117 -18.30 8.41 -0.13
C ALA A 117 -16.87 8.86 -0.47
N ASP A 118 -16.31 9.77 0.33
CA ASP A 118 -14.95 10.29 0.28
C ASP A 118 -13.98 9.57 1.23
N SER A 119 -14.41 8.49 1.88
CA SER A 119 -13.49 7.64 2.65
C SER A 119 -12.49 6.94 1.74
N HIS A 120 -11.30 6.65 2.26
CA HIS A 120 -10.24 5.98 1.50
C HIS A 120 -10.74 4.69 0.85
N ILE A 121 -11.42 3.82 1.61
CA ILE A 121 -11.97 2.56 1.07
C ILE A 121 -12.98 2.81 -0.04
N ALA A 122 -13.89 3.78 0.11
CA ALA A 122 -14.89 4.06 -0.91
C ALA A 122 -14.24 4.53 -2.21
N LEU A 123 -13.24 5.41 -2.13
CA LEU A 123 -12.52 5.93 -3.29
C LEU A 123 -11.67 4.85 -3.98
N THR A 124 -11.02 3.97 -3.20
CA THR A 124 -10.18 2.90 -3.74
C THR A 124 -10.95 1.65 -4.14
N THR A 125 -12.26 1.58 -3.90
CA THR A 125 -13.09 0.45 -4.37
C THR A 125 -13.53 0.71 -5.82
N ILE A 126 -12.93 -0.04 -6.75
CA ILE A 126 -13.24 0.04 -8.17
C ILE A 126 -14.10 -1.15 -8.56
N VAL A 127 -15.31 -0.89 -9.05
CA VAL A 127 -16.22 -1.91 -9.60
C VAL A 127 -16.55 -1.52 -11.03
N ASP A 128 -16.38 -2.46 -11.95
CA ASP A 128 -16.71 -2.28 -13.36
C ASP A 128 -18.22 -2.41 -13.62
N PRO A 129 -18.71 -1.98 -14.80
CA PRO A 129 -20.14 -2.06 -15.13
C PRO A 129 -20.74 -3.47 -15.10
N ASP A 130 -19.91 -4.50 -15.25
CA ASP A 130 -20.29 -5.92 -15.15
C ASP A 130 -20.35 -6.44 -13.71
N GLY A 131 -20.08 -5.58 -12.72
CA GLY A 131 -20.04 -5.93 -11.29
C GLY A 131 -18.71 -6.49 -10.82
N THR A 132 -17.71 -6.62 -11.68
CA THR A 132 -16.38 -7.13 -11.31
C THR A 132 -15.64 -6.07 -10.49
N GLN A 133 -15.27 -6.42 -9.26
CA GLN A 133 -14.35 -5.60 -8.48
C GLN A 133 -12.93 -5.73 -9.03
N ARG A 134 -12.31 -4.61 -9.35
CA ARG A 134 -10.89 -4.54 -9.73
C ARG A 134 -10.06 -4.34 -8.48
N GLN A 135 -9.10 -5.24 -8.29
CA GLN A 135 -8.22 -5.26 -7.12
C GLN A 135 -6.77 -5.03 -7.54
N ILE A 136 -5.98 -4.54 -6.60
CA ILE A 136 -4.51 -4.48 -6.65
C ILE A 136 -3.96 -5.23 -5.44
N LEU A 137 -2.68 -5.61 -5.48
CA LEU A 137 -1.99 -6.14 -4.31
C LEU A 137 -1.07 -5.07 -3.74
N ARG A 138 -1.28 -4.68 -2.48
CA ARG A 138 -0.48 -3.66 -1.79
C ARG A 138 0.47 -4.30 -0.79
N ASP A 139 1.65 -3.70 -0.62
CA ASP A 139 2.60 -4.09 0.43
C ASP A 139 3.18 -2.83 1.09
N ASN A 140 2.26 -2.00 1.60
CA ASN A 140 2.59 -0.72 2.22
C ASN A 140 3.52 -0.90 3.41
N MET A 141 4.57 -0.08 3.48
CA MET A 141 5.55 -0.15 4.57
C MET A 141 5.66 1.18 5.32
N PRO A 142 5.41 1.20 6.63
CA PRO A 142 5.81 2.29 7.53
C PRO A 142 7.30 2.62 7.40
N PHE A 143 7.63 3.91 7.37
CA PHE A 143 9.00 4.41 7.52
C PHE A 143 9.00 5.72 8.32
N GLY A 144 10.15 6.10 8.87
CA GLY A 144 10.22 7.39 9.56
C GLY A 144 11.57 7.69 10.18
N ALA A 145 11.71 8.94 10.62
CA ALA A 145 12.84 9.45 11.35
C ALA A 145 12.34 10.40 12.44
N VAL A 146 12.18 9.88 13.66
CA VAL A 146 11.59 10.60 14.81
C VAL A 146 12.31 11.93 15.07
N GLY A 147 13.64 11.96 15.00
CA GLY A 147 14.43 13.18 15.21
C GLY A 147 14.22 14.27 14.16
N ARG A 148 13.65 13.94 12.99
CA ARG A 148 13.26 14.89 11.94
C ARG A 148 11.75 15.10 11.85
N GLY A 149 10.96 14.45 12.72
CA GLY A 149 9.50 14.49 12.65
C GLY A 149 8.91 13.80 11.41
N GLU A 150 9.67 12.92 10.74
CA GLU A 150 9.20 12.20 9.56
C GLU A 150 8.44 10.93 9.97
N PHE A 151 7.16 10.84 9.60
CA PHE A 151 6.32 9.67 9.76
C PHE A 151 5.65 9.42 8.42
N GLY A 152 5.89 8.28 7.79
CA GLY A 152 5.42 8.04 6.43
C GLY A 152 4.97 6.61 6.15
N THR A 153 4.22 6.49 5.07
CA THR A 153 3.86 5.21 4.44
C THR A 153 4.48 5.17 3.06
N TYR A 154 5.28 4.15 2.80
CA TYR A 154 5.76 3.84 1.46
C TYR A 154 4.71 2.95 0.79
N PHE A 155 3.90 3.54 -0.07
CA PHE A 155 2.91 2.82 -0.86
C PHE A 155 3.62 2.07 -1.99
N ILE A 156 3.24 0.81 -2.17
CA ILE A 156 3.59 -0.01 -3.34
C ILE A 156 2.37 -0.84 -3.72
N GLY A 157 1.93 -0.69 -4.97
CA GLY A 157 0.76 -1.38 -5.50
C GLY A 157 1.10 -2.13 -6.79
N TYR A 158 0.82 -3.43 -6.81
CA TYR A 158 0.96 -4.30 -7.99
C TYR A 158 -0.40 -4.53 -8.66
N ALA A 159 -0.43 -4.48 -9.98
CA ALA A 159 -1.62 -4.72 -10.77
C ALA A 159 -1.27 -5.34 -12.12
N ARG A 160 -2.21 -6.10 -12.68
CA ARG A 160 -2.12 -6.70 -14.02
C ARG A 160 -2.10 -5.66 -15.13
N THR A 161 -2.71 -4.50 -14.88
CA THR A 161 -2.71 -3.32 -15.76
C THR A 161 -2.61 -2.07 -14.91
N PRO A 162 -1.85 -1.03 -15.30
CA PRO A 162 -1.69 0.17 -14.50
C PRO A 162 -3.01 0.94 -14.33
N ALA A 163 -3.94 0.79 -15.28
CA ALA A 163 -5.21 1.50 -15.31
C ALA A 163 -6.06 1.32 -14.04
N VAL A 164 -5.95 0.17 -13.36
CA VAL A 164 -6.66 -0.05 -12.08
C VAL A 164 -6.10 0.88 -10.99
N THR A 165 -4.78 0.91 -10.85
CA THR A 165 -4.11 1.74 -9.85
C THR A 165 -4.23 3.23 -10.19
N GLU A 166 -4.09 3.60 -11.47
CA GLU A 166 -4.26 4.97 -11.94
C GLU A 166 -5.67 5.49 -11.63
N ARG A 167 -6.71 4.68 -11.89
CA ARG A 167 -8.09 5.04 -11.56
C ARG A 167 -8.33 5.20 -10.05
N MET A 168 -7.65 4.42 -9.21
CA MET A 168 -7.69 4.64 -7.76
C MET A 168 -7.05 6.00 -7.40
N LEU A 169 -5.90 6.33 -8.00
CA LEU A 169 -5.21 7.60 -7.76
C LEU A 169 -6.00 8.81 -8.24
N GLU A 170 -6.65 8.72 -9.40
CA GLU A 170 -7.54 9.77 -9.94
C GLU A 170 -8.73 10.08 -9.03
N ARG A 171 -9.21 9.09 -8.25
CA ARG A 171 -10.29 9.30 -7.28
C ARG A 171 -9.80 9.85 -5.95
N CYS A 172 -8.54 9.63 -5.61
CA CYS A 172 -7.93 10.09 -4.36
C CYS A 172 -7.22 11.45 -4.47
N SER A 173 -7.15 12.03 -5.68
CA SER A 173 -6.55 13.34 -5.96
C SER A 173 -7.60 14.43 -6.10
#